data_AF-A0AA38NJW6-F1
#
_entry.id   AF-A0AA38NJW6-F1
#
_cell.length_a   1.000
_cell.length_b   1.000
_cell.length_c   1.000
_cell.angle_alpha   90.00
_cell.angle_beta   90.00
_cell.angle_gamma   90.00
#
_symmetry.space_group_name_H-M   'P 1'
#
loop_
_entity.id
_entity.type
_entity.pdbx_description
1 polymer ?
#
loop_
_entity_poly.entity_id
_entity_poly.type
_entity_poly.pdbx_seq_one_letter_code
_entity_poly.pdbx_strand_id
1 'polypeptide(L)'
;MFLFARQRIGFVFQRCNYSTAIPEWPYPIYASERLHDRKSIFVAHASRLPNDALFPLFLEVLTASPKLKKATHCMYAYRTSELQRSTSNSKSTIITGQHDGGESGSGNHLARLLDVTGCENTVVVVSRWYGGVQLGGDRWRRITHVAKEALDKGGFCKSKDKASGAAQNSNTKKRKGK
;
A
#
# COMPACT_ATOMS: atom_id res chain seq x y z
N MET A 1 -33.90 -8.00 4.63
CA MET A 1 -33.82 -8.91 3.48
C MET A 1 -33.24 -8.12 2.32
N PHE A 2 -31.92 -8.14 2.15
CA PHE A 2 -31.25 -7.47 1.01
C PHE A 2 -30.36 -8.49 0.30
N LEU A 3 -30.84 -8.88 -0.88
CA LEU A 3 -30.25 -9.81 -1.81
C LEU A 3 -29.27 -9.02 -2.70
N PHE A 4 -27.96 -9.22 -2.54
CA PHE A 4 -26.98 -8.65 -3.47
C PHE A 4 -26.57 -9.71 -4.50
N ALA A 5 -26.90 -9.39 -5.76
CA ALA A 5 -26.61 -10.18 -6.94
C ALA A 5 -25.09 -10.32 -7.17
N ARG A 6 -24.65 -11.56 -7.39
CA ARG A 6 -23.29 -11.89 -7.84
C ARG A 6 -23.19 -11.59 -9.33
N GLN A 7 -22.46 -10.56 -9.71
CA GLN A 7 -22.10 -10.34 -11.10
C GLN A 7 -20.91 -11.24 -11.46
N ARG A 8 -21.19 -12.29 -12.24
CA ARG A 8 -20.20 -13.21 -12.79
C ARG A 8 -19.48 -12.52 -13.94
N ILE A 9 -18.20 -12.20 -13.75
CA ILE A 9 -17.29 -11.90 -14.86
C ILE A 9 -16.93 -13.26 -15.48
N GLY A 10 -17.60 -13.60 -16.59
CA GLY A 10 -17.25 -14.76 -17.40
C GLY A 10 -16.05 -14.42 -18.27
N PHE A 11 -14.86 -14.86 -17.85
CA PHE A 11 -13.69 -14.90 -18.72
C PHE A 11 -13.66 -16.26 -19.43
N VAL A 12 -13.67 -16.23 -20.76
CA VAL A 12 -13.56 -17.42 -21.61
C VAL A 12 -12.20 -18.08 -21.34
N PHE A 13 -12.23 -19.27 -20.74
CA PHE A 13 -11.05 -20.03 -20.40
C PHE A 13 -10.60 -20.84 -21.62
N GLN A 14 -9.74 -20.24 -22.46
CA GLN A 14 -8.98 -21.03 -23.43
C GLN A 14 -7.99 -21.90 -22.64
N ARG A 15 -8.20 -23.22 -22.70
CA ARG A 15 -7.39 -24.23 -22.00
C ARG A 15 -5.96 -24.22 -22.54
N CYS A 16 -5.09 -23.41 -21.96
CA CYS A 16 -3.65 -23.57 -22.05
C CYS A 16 -3.20 -24.45 -20.88
N ASN A 17 -2.49 -25.54 -21.18
CA ASN A 17 -1.79 -26.37 -20.19
C ASN A 17 -0.65 -25.53 -19.60
N TYR A 18 -0.92 -24.78 -18.54
CA TYR A 18 0.11 -24.10 -17.76
C TYR A 18 0.41 -24.95 -16.52
N SER A 19 1.71 -25.18 -16.30
CA SER A 19 2.25 -25.74 -15.07
C SER A 19 1.59 -25.09 -13.85
N THR A 20 1.25 -25.88 -12.84
CA THR A 20 0.54 -25.49 -11.60
C THR A 20 1.38 -24.61 -10.65
N ALA A 21 2.47 -24.01 -11.13
CA ALA A 21 3.29 -23.10 -10.36
C ALA A 21 2.69 -21.68 -10.38
N ILE A 22 2.38 -21.15 -9.20
CA ILE A 22 2.04 -19.73 -9.03
C ILE A 22 3.21 -18.91 -9.61
N PRO A 23 2.96 -17.93 -10.49
CA PRO A 23 4.04 -17.11 -11.02
C PRO A 23 4.77 -16.41 -9.88
N GLU A 24 6.07 -16.65 -9.76
CA GLU A 24 6.87 -16.16 -8.65
C GLU A 24 7.14 -14.66 -8.80
N TRP A 25 7.00 -13.92 -7.70
CA TRP A 25 7.34 -12.50 -7.67
C TRP A 25 8.86 -12.31 -7.55
N PRO A 26 9.52 -11.58 -8.47
CA PRO A 26 10.99 -11.59 -8.57
C PRO A 26 11.70 -10.66 -7.56
N TYR A 27 10.97 -9.92 -6.72
CA TYR A 27 11.54 -8.94 -5.79
C TYR A 27 11.17 -9.28 -4.34
N PRO A 28 11.99 -8.92 -3.33
CA PRO A 28 11.62 -9.11 -1.94
C PRO A 28 10.34 -8.33 -1.58
N ILE A 29 9.42 -8.99 -0.85
CA ILE A 29 8.21 -8.36 -0.31
C ILE A 29 8.45 -8.03 1.17
N TYR A 30 8.46 -6.75 1.50
CA TYR A 30 8.65 -6.25 2.86
C TYR A 30 7.29 -6.03 3.51
N ALA A 31 7.06 -6.68 4.64
CA ALA A 31 5.81 -6.57 5.40
C ALA A 31 5.98 -5.71 6.65
N SER A 32 4.98 -4.89 6.95
CA SER A 32 4.87 -4.22 8.26
C SER A 32 4.54 -5.23 9.36
N GLU A 33 4.75 -4.83 10.61
CA GLU A 33 4.14 -5.53 11.74
C GLU A 33 2.62 -5.46 11.66
N ARG A 34 1.99 -6.46 12.29
CA ARG A 34 0.53 -6.51 12.40
C ARG A 34 0.05 -5.52 13.45
N LEU A 35 -0.59 -4.45 12.99
CA LEU A 35 -1.13 -3.41 13.86
C LEU A 35 -2.59 -3.69 14.22
N HIS A 36 -2.85 -3.84 15.52
CA HIS A 36 -4.20 -4.00 16.06
C HIS A 36 -4.74 -2.66 16.58
N ASP A 37 -5.98 -2.30 16.23
CA ASP A 37 -6.67 -1.13 16.77
C ASP A 37 -8.19 -1.35 16.77
N ARG A 38 -8.82 -1.26 17.96
CA ARG A 38 -10.27 -1.47 18.17
C ARG A 38 -10.85 -2.62 17.33
N LYS A 39 -10.26 -3.82 17.46
CA LYS A 39 -10.59 -5.07 16.72
C LYS A 39 -10.27 -5.05 15.23
N SER A 40 -9.90 -3.91 14.65
CA SER A 40 -9.33 -3.87 13.31
C SER A 40 -7.87 -4.30 13.33
N ILE A 41 -7.44 -4.88 12.22
CA ILE A 41 -6.06 -5.29 12.00
C ILE A 41 -5.58 -4.65 10.70
N PHE A 42 -4.35 -4.15 10.69
CA PHE A 42 -3.69 -3.55 9.54
C PHE A 42 -2.35 -4.23 9.29
N VAL A 43 -2.06 -4.52 8.03
CA VAL A 43 -0.74 -4.97 7.57
C VAL A 43 -0.47 -4.33 6.21
N ALA A 44 0.74 -3.83 6.00
CA ALA A 44 1.19 -3.37 4.70
C ALA A 44 2.22 -4.32 4.11
N HIS A 45 2.24 -4.39 2.78
CA HIS A 45 3.28 -5.05 2.00
C HIS A 45 3.82 -4.04 0.98
N ALA A 46 5.14 -3.92 0.90
CA ALA A 46 5.81 -3.08 -0.08
C ALA A 46 6.83 -3.91 -0.87
N SER A 47 7.00 -3.57 -2.14
CA SER A 47 7.99 -4.20 -3.00
C SER A 47 8.45 -3.24 -4.10
N ARG A 48 9.61 -3.52 -4.66
CA ARG A 48 10.06 -2.90 -5.90
C ARG A 48 9.08 -3.24 -7.03
N LEU A 49 8.69 -2.23 -7.80
CA LEU A 49 7.88 -2.32 -9.00
C LEU A 49 8.56 -1.49 -10.11
N PRO A 50 9.36 -2.10 -11.00
CA PRO A 50 10.10 -1.35 -12.02
C PRO A 50 9.21 -0.87 -13.18
N ASN A 51 8.11 -1.56 -13.45
CA ASN A 51 7.13 -1.22 -14.47
C ASN A 51 5.73 -1.56 -13.94
N ASP A 52 4.72 -0.84 -14.43
CA ASP A 52 3.32 -1.04 -14.05
C ASP A 52 2.73 -2.36 -14.58
N ALA A 53 3.27 -2.89 -15.69
CA ALA A 53 2.84 -4.17 -16.25
C ALA A 53 3.02 -5.37 -15.29
N LEU A 54 3.94 -5.29 -14.33
CA LEU A 54 4.13 -6.31 -13.29
C LEU A 54 3.16 -6.17 -12.12
N PHE A 55 2.40 -5.08 -12.02
CA PHE A 55 1.51 -4.84 -10.89
C PHE A 55 0.40 -5.90 -10.71
N PRO A 56 -0.28 -6.39 -11.77
CA PRO A 56 -1.27 -7.46 -11.63
C PRO A 56 -0.68 -8.74 -11.03
N LEU A 57 0.55 -9.10 -11.42
CA LEU A 57 1.27 -10.26 -10.88
C LEU A 57 1.54 -10.10 -9.37
N PHE A 58 1.94 -8.90 -8.94
CA PHE A 58 2.15 -8.63 -7.51
C PHE A 58 0.87 -8.84 -6.69
N LEU A 59 -0.28 -8.38 -7.19
CA LEU A 59 -1.56 -8.59 -6.52
C LEU A 59 -1.95 -10.06 -6.46
N GLU A 60 -1.70 -10.83 -7.52
CA GLU A 60 -1.95 -12.27 -7.55
C GLU A 60 -1.13 -12.99 -6.47
N VAL A 61 0.17 -12.68 -6.39
CA VAL A 61 1.09 -13.28 -5.39
C VAL A 61 0.66 -12.93 -3.96
N LEU A 62 0.30 -11.67 -3.68
CA LEU A 62 -0.19 -11.29 -2.36
C LEU A 62 -1.51 -12.00 -2.01
N THR A 63 -2.45 -12.06 -2.95
CA THR A 63 -3.79 -12.65 -2.73
C THR A 63 -3.81 -14.17 -2.83
N ALA A 64 -2.73 -14.81 -3.28
CA ALA A 64 -2.54 -16.26 -3.18
C ALA A 64 -2.53 -16.73 -1.71
N SER A 65 -2.08 -15.87 -0.79
CA SER A 65 -2.17 -16.18 0.64
C SER A 65 -3.63 -16.11 1.14
N PRO A 66 -4.18 -17.18 1.76
CA PRO A 66 -5.57 -17.19 2.21
C PRO A 66 -5.90 -16.12 3.26
N LYS A 67 -4.87 -15.66 4.00
CA LYS A 67 -5.01 -14.61 5.02
C LYS A 67 -5.29 -13.26 4.36
N LEU A 68 -4.52 -12.87 3.34
CA LEU A 68 -4.69 -11.58 2.65
C LEU A 68 -5.94 -11.55 1.79
N LYS A 69 -6.30 -12.69 1.16
CA LYS A 69 -7.55 -12.83 0.40
C LYS A 69 -8.81 -12.56 1.22
N LYS A 70 -8.75 -12.76 2.54
CA LYS A 70 -9.85 -12.53 3.48
C LYS A 70 -9.89 -11.11 4.07
N ALA A 71 -8.97 -10.22 3.68
CA ALA A 71 -8.99 -8.84 4.15
C ALA A 71 -10.29 -8.15 3.70
N THR A 72 -10.87 -7.34 4.59
CA THR A 72 -12.11 -6.61 4.31
C THR A 72 -11.87 -5.47 3.32
N HIS A 73 -10.73 -4.80 3.47
CA HIS A 73 -10.29 -3.74 2.57
C HIS A 73 -8.85 -4.01 2.15
N CYS A 74 -8.56 -3.77 0.87
CA CYS A 74 -7.24 -3.94 0.28
C CYS A 74 -6.94 -2.75 -0.63
N MET A 75 -6.33 -1.72 -0.05
CA MET A 75 -5.97 -0.51 -0.77
C MET A 75 -4.53 -0.57 -1.26
N TYR A 76 -4.23 0.15 -2.33
CA TYR A 76 -2.86 0.20 -2.85
C TYR A 76 -2.56 1.52 -3.54
N ALA A 77 -1.26 1.80 -3.66
CA ALA A 77 -0.73 2.76 -4.59
C ALA A 77 0.64 2.28 -5.11
N TYR A 78 1.00 2.73 -6.30
CA TYR A 78 2.33 2.53 -6.85
C TYR A 78 2.79 3.73 -7.65
N ARG A 79 4.12 3.85 -7.78
CA ARG A 79 4.79 4.84 -8.61
C ARG A 79 5.96 4.19 -9.31
N THR A 80 6.01 4.25 -10.63
CA THR A 80 7.11 3.74 -11.45
C THR A 80 7.65 4.86 -12.34
N SER A 81 8.95 4.83 -12.61
CA SER A 81 9.61 5.78 -13.50
C SER A 81 10.06 5.04 -14.75
N GLU A 82 9.47 5.37 -15.90
CA GLU A 82 9.89 4.81 -17.18
C GLU A 82 10.81 5.81 -17.89
N LEU A 83 12.00 5.34 -18.28
CA LEU A 83 12.93 6.12 -19.08
C LEU A 83 12.57 5.96 -20.55
N GLN A 84 11.94 6.96 -21.16
CA GLN A 84 11.79 6.98 -22.61
C GLN A 84 13.14 7.33 -23.23
N ARG A 85 13.84 6.30 -23.73
CA ARG A 85 15.03 6.47 -24.57
C ARG A 85 14.59 6.94 -25.96
N SER A 86 14.41 8.25 -26.12
CA SER A 86 14.40 8.88 -27.45
C SER A 86 15.80 9.44 -27.74
N THR A 87 16.22 9.34 -29.00
CA THR A 87 17.59 9.50 -29.53
C THR A 87 18.28 10.85 -29.23
N SER A 88 17.62 11.81 -28.59
CA SER A 88 18.23 13.12 -28.27
C SER A 88 17.80 13.76 -26.95
N ASN A 89 16.88 13.17 -26.16
CA ASN A 89 16.51 13.74 -24.85
C ASN A 89 15.90 12.69 -23.92
N SER A 90 16.61 12.35 -22.83
CA SER A 90 16.14 11.38 -21.84
C SER A 90 15.10 12.01 -20.92
N LYS A 91 13.81 11.88 -21.24
CA LYS A 91 12.70 12.30 -20.37
C LYS A 91 12.21 11.11 -19.55
N SER A 92 12.24 11.21 -18.23
CA SER A 92 11.61 10.23 -17.34
C SER A 92 10.13 10.53 -17.18
N THR A 93 9.26 9.61 -17.56
CA THR A 93 7.82 9.70 -17.31
C THR A 93 7.48 8.92 -16.05
N ILE A 94 6.68 9.51 -15.18
CA ILE A 94 6.23 8.87 -13.94
C ILE A 94 4.84 8.32 -14.16
N ILE A 95 4.68 7.01 -13.98
CA ILE A 95 3.41 6.31 -14.04
C ILE A 95 2.97 6.02 -12.60
N THR A 96 1.72 6.32 -12.28
CA THR A 96 1.13 6.10 -10.95
C THR A 96 -0.20 5.39 -11.08
N GLY A 97 -0.50 4.49 -10.15
CA GLY A 97 -1.81 3.89 -10.00
C GLY A 97 -2.20 3.74 -8.54
N GLN A 98 -3.49 3.74 -8.28
CA GLN A 98 -4.05 3.66 -6.93
C GLN A 98 -5.44 3.04 -6.93
N HIS A 99 -5.85 2.50 -5.79
CA HIS A 99 -7.20 2.00 -5.58
C HIS A 99 -7.58 1.98 -4.10
N ASP A 100 -8.82 2.38 -3.79
CA ASP A 100 -9.32 2.51 -2.41
C ASP A 100 -9.63 1.18 -1.72
N GLY A 101 -9.88 0.11 -2.48
CA GLY A 101 -10.10 -1.22 -1.90
C GLY A 101 -11.30 -1.32 -0.96
N GLY A 102 -12.31 -0.46 -1.12
CA GLY A 102 -13.48 -0.37 -0.24
C GLY A 102 -13.31 0.55 0.98
N GLU A 103 -12.14 1.14 1.20
CA GLU A 103 -11.92 2.18 2.21
C GLU A 103 -11.72 3.52 1.50
N SER A 104 -12.82 4.25 1.31
CA SER A 104 -12.87 5.47 0.47
C SER A 104 -11.79 6.51 0.84
N GLY A 105 -11.07 6.98 -0.18
CA GLY A 105 -10.00 7.98 -0.13
C GLY A 105 -8.59 7.42 0.10
N SER A 106 -8.46 6.11 0.36
CA SER A 106 -7.19 5.50 0.78
C SER A 106 -6.17 5.31 -0.33
N GLY A 107 -6.60 5.07 -1.57
CA GLY A 107 -5.71 4.98 -2.72
C GLY A 107 -5.00 6.30 -2.97
N ASN A 108 -5.75 7.40 -3.02
CA ASN A 108 -5.17 8.74 -3.13
C ASN A 108 -4.27 9.09 -1.93
N HIS A 109 -4.67 8.70 -0.72
CA HIS A 109 -3.87 8.90 0.49
C HIS A 109 -2.51 8.18 0.41
N LEU A 110 -2.49 6.92 -0.07
CA LEU A 110 -1.25 6.17 -0.27
C LEU A 110 -0.42 6.71 -1.43
N ALA A 111 -1.04 7.14 -2.54
CA ALA A 111 -0.34 7.76 -3.65
C ALA A 111 0.38 9.03 -3.21
N ARG A 112 -0.30 9.88 -2.42
CA ARG A 112 0.31 11.08 -1.84
C ARG A 112 1.43 10.73 -0.87
N LEU A 113 1.29 9.65 -0.09
CA LEU A 113 2.35 9.18 0.79
C LEU A 113 3.63 8.85 -0.02
N LEU A 114 3.51 8.03 -1.07
CA LEU A 114 4.66 7.68 -1.93
C LEU A 114 5.33 8.91 -2.55
N ASP A 115 4.53 9.90 -2.93
CA ASP A 115 5.02 11.15 -3.49
C ASP A 115 5.81 11.99 -2.48
N VAL A 116 5.28 12.22 -1.28
CA VAL A 116 5.99 13.02 -0.26
C VAL A 116 7.23 12.33 0.31
N THR A 117 7.26 10.99 0.32
CA THR A 117 8.43 10.21 0.75
C THR A 117 9.43 9.96 -0.38
N GLY A 118 9.12 10.41 -1.61
CA GLY A 118 10.00 10.24 -2.77
C GLY A 118 10.21 8.79 -3.18
N CYS A 119 9.25 7.90 -2.86
CA CYS A 119 9.32 6.49 -3.24
C CYS A 119 9.05 6.35 -4.74
N GLU A 120 10.00 5.79 -5.47
CA GLU A 120 9.90 5.53 -6.91
C GLU A 120 10.14 4.05 -7.18
N ASN A 121 9.63 3.55 -8.31
CA ASN A 121 9.70 2.14 -8.71
C ASN A 121 9.26 1.20 -7.59
N THR A 122 8.15 1.56 -6.93
CA THR A 122 7.68 0.90 -5.70
C THR A 122 6.16 0.79 -5.71
N VAL A 123 5.67 -0.33 -5.16
CA VAL A 123 4.26 -0.57 -4.84
C VAL A 123 4.09 -0.74 -3.33
N VAL A 124 2.99 -0.23 -2.80
CA VAL A 124 2.53 -0.50 -1.44
C VAL A 124 1.07 -0.93 -1.45
N VAL A 125 0.77 -2.03 -0.75
CA VAL A 125 -0.58 -2.56 -0.53
C VAL A 125 -0.83 -2.58 0.96
N VAL A 126 -1.93 -1.99 1.42
CA VAL A 126 -2.37 -2.06 2.81
C VAL A 126 -3.64 -2.89 2.88
N SER A 127 -3.60 -3.94 3.69
CA SER A 127 -4.73 -4.80 4.00
C SER A 127 -5.29 -4.45 5.37
N ARG A 128 -6.60 -4.23 5.43
CA ARG A 128 -7.35 -4.03 6.68
C ARG A 128 -8.38 -5.13 6.86
N TRP A 129 -8.38 -5.76 8.03
CA TRP A 129 -9.48 -6.60 8.50
C TRP A 129 -10.36 -5.75 9.41
N TYR A 130 -11.62 -5.51 9.02
CA TYR A 130 -12.55 -4.70 9.79
C TYR A 130 -13.10 -5.49 10.97
N GLY A 131 -12.95 -4.93 12.18
CA GLY A 131 -13.40 -5.59 13.42
C GLY A 131 -14.80 -5.21 13.89
N GLY A 132 -15.59 -4.50 13.07
CA GLY A 132 -16.93 -4.02 13.44
C GLY A 132 -16.97 -2.63 14.07
N VAL A 133 -15.82 -1.96 14.28
CA VAL A 133 -15.74 -0.62 14.90
C VAL A 133 -15.23 0.42 13.91
N GLN A 134 -16.03 1.45 13.65
CA GLN A 134 -15.62 2.58 12.82
C GLN A 134 -14.53 3.38 13.53
N LEU A 135 -13.39 3.57 12.85
CA LEU A 135 -12.26 4.33 13.39
C LEU A 135 -12.31 5.82 13.03
N GLY A 136 -13.19 6.22 12.10
CA GLY A 136 -13.21 7.59 11.58
C GLY A 136 -11.85 8.00 11.03
N GLY A 137 -11.36 9.18 11.43
CA GLY A 137 -10.05 9.69 11.02
C GLY A 137 -8.85 8.87 11.51
N ASP A 138 -9.00 8.11 12.61
CA ASP A 138 -7.88 7.33 13.17
C ASP A 138 -7.34 6.28 12.18
N ARG A 139 -8.20 5.76 11.29
CA ARG A 139 -7.79 4.79 10.27
C ARG A 139 -6.65 5.32 9.40
N TRP A 140 -6.65 6.61 9.08
CA TRP A 140 -5.63 7.24 8.24
C TRP A 140 -4.25 7.18 8.88
N ARG A 141 -4.19 7.45 10.19
CA ARG A 141 -2.96 7.34 10.97
C ARG A 141 -2.43 5.90 11.00
N ARG A 142 -3.32 4.91 11.08
CA ARG A 142 -2.94 3.48 11.05
C ARG A 142 -2.44 3.05 9.68
N ILE A 143 -3.15 3.41 8.62
CA ILE A 143 -2.78 3.13 7.23
C ILE A 143 -1.40 3.72 6.92
N THR A 144 -1.17 4.99 7.25
CA THR A 144 0.13 5.64 7.04
C THR A 144 1.23 4.97 7.85
N HIS A 145 0.96 4.61 9.12
CA HIS A 145 1.95 3.96 9.97
C HIS A 145 2.43 2.64 9.36
N VAL A 146 1.52 1.72 9.05
CA VAL A 146 1.91 0.42 8.48
C VAL A 146 2.55 0.55 7.11
N ALA A 147 2.06 1.47 6.27
CA ALA A 147 2.64 1.70 4.95
C ALA A 147 4.09 2.21 5.03
N LYS A 148 4.36 3.21 5.90
CA LYS A 148 5.72 3.71 6.13
C LYS A 148 6.63 2.60 6.64
N GLU A 149 6.17 1.82 7.61
CA GLU A 149 6.98 0.74 8.17
C GLU A 149 7.41 -0.29 7.11
N ALA A 150 6.50 -0.70 6.22
CA ALA A 150 6.83 -1.60 5.11
C ALA A 150 7.78 -0.94 4.09
N LEU A 151 7.57 0.35 3.79
CA LEU A 151 8.41 1.10 2.86
C LEU A 151 9.83 1.30 3.40
N ASP A 152 9.95 1.59 4.70
CA ASP A 152 11.21 1.81 5.40
C ASP A 152 11.99 0.49 5.53
N LYS A 153 11.31 -0.63 5.83
CA LYS A 153 11.91 -1.98 5.81
C LYS A 153 12.51 -2.33 4.45
N GLY A 154 11.90 -1.86 3.36
CA GLY A 154 12.40 -2.05 2.00
C GLY A 154 13.39 -0.98 1.50
N GLY A 155 13.67 0.06 2.29
CA GLY A 155 14.56 1.14 1.90
C GLY A 155 14.09 1.96 0.68
N PHE A 156 12.77 2.02 0.44
CA PHE A 156 12.22 2.69 -0.75
C PHE A 156 12.09 4.21 -0.60
N CYS A 157 11.96 4.68 0.64
CA CYS A 157 11.89 6.11 0.94
C CYS A 157 13.26 6.76 0.68
N LYS A 158 13.28 7.88 -0.06
CA LYS A 158 14.50 8.69 -0.15
C LYS A 158 14.73 9.31 1.24
N SER A 159 15.83 8.96 1.90
CA SER A 159 16.24 9.64 3.13
C SER A 159 16.47 11.10 2.79
N LYS A 160 15.52 11.97 3.15
CA LYS A 160 15.85 13.37 3.35
C LYS A 160 16.93 13.37 4.43
N ASP A 161 18.12 13.85 4.11
CA ASP A 161 19.17 14.05 5.09
C ASP A 161 18.55 14.63 6.35
N LYS A 162 18.77 13.97 7.50
CA LYS A 162 18.14 14.34 8.77
C LYS A 162 18.51 15.78 9.15
N ALA A 163 17.68 16.73 8.76
CA ALA A 163 17.66 18.07 9.30
C ALA A 163 16.44 18.21 10.22
N SER A 164 16.73 18.33 11.52
CA SER A 164 15.92 18.87 12.61
C SER A 164 14.84 18.00 13.28
N GLY A 165 15.11 17.68 14.56
CA GLY A 165 14.23 18.12 15.65
C GLY A 165 13.25 17.10 16.24
N ALA A 166 13.74 16.26 17.15
CA ALA A 166 12.89 15.73 18.22
C ALA A 166 12.37 16.90 19.07
N ALA A 167 11.08 17.23 18.97
CA ALA A 167 10.40 18.11 19.90
C ALA A 167 9.29 17.32 20.59
N GLN A 168 9.62 16.76 21.76
CA GLN A 168 8.63 16.37 22.75
C GLN A 168 7.98 17.64 23.29
N ASN A 169 6.68 17.84 23.09
CA ASN A 169 5.94 18.89 23.79
C ASN A 169 5.08 18.23 24.88
N SER A 170 5.64 18.17 26.10
CA SER A 170 4.89 17.89 27.32
C SER A 170 4.49 19.24 27.93
N ASN A 171 3.21 19.61 27.82
CA ASN A 171 2.72 20.85 28.41
C ASN A 171 1.98 20.53 29.71
N THR A 172 2.72 20.50 30.82
CA THR A 172 2.18 20.40 32.19
C THR A 172 1.86 21.81 32.69
N LYS A 173 0.58 22.19 32.66
CA LYS A 173 0.09 23.51 33.10
C LYS A 173 -0.10 23.52 34.62
N LYS A 174 0.92 23.99 35.36
CA LYS A 174 0.89 24.24 36.81
C LYS A 174 0.24 25.60 37.08
N ARG A 175 -0.94 25.63 37.72
CA ARG A 175 -1.57 26.86 38.22
C ARG A 175 -1.17 27.07 39.68
N LYS A 176 -0.63 28.25 40.01
CA LYS A 176 -0.44 28.74 41.39
C LYS A 176 -0.95 30.19 41.42
N GLY A 177 -2.09 30.40 42.06
CA GLY A 177 -2.68 31.72 42.31
C GLY A 177 -2.39 32.12 43.76
N LYS A 178 -2.01 33.39 43.92
CA LYS A 178 -1.74 34.11 45.15
C LYS A 178 -3.04 34.69 45.70
#